data_AF-A0AAV2HHP1-F1
#
_entry.id   AF-A0AAV2HHP1-F1
#
_cell.length_a   1.000
_cell.length_b   1.000
_cell.length_c   1.000
_cell.angle_alpha   90.00
_cell.angle_beta   90.00
_cell.angle_gamma   90.00
#
_symmetry.space_group_name_H-M   'P 1'
#
loop_
_entity.id
_entity.type
_entity.pdbx_description
1 polymer ?
#
loop_
_entity_poly.entity_id
_entity_poly.type
_entity_poly.pdbx_seq_one_letter_code
_entity_poly.pdbx_strand_id
1 'polypeptide(L)'
;MNVSQCMCVVVTAERLVAVFLPFKFRAVVRPRRASIVVCSLYLFWLGATLVYIRKFNFNFRYLSAYQTCVCDYDLKLNGDEVMFDTVCTWIACYVSLAIIIIGSLTIFTKVKSASRRRGKMTSSKTASCSRTTRTLLAVCGFFGCMQIMRLPYTTSSSFPDRETFMIYFVFVRLASNLNSASNFIIYVILNKKFRKILKTMTCCES
;
A
#
# COMPACT_ATOMS: atom_id res chain seq x y z
N MET A 1 4.26 3.51 6.83
CA MET A 1 4.35 2.79 5.54
C MET A 1 3.61 1.46 5.55
N ASN A 2 3.84 0.60 6.54
CA ASN A 2 3.36 -0.79 6.50
C ASN A 2 1.82 -0.92 6.55
N VAL A 3 1.13 0.01 7.24
CA VAL A 3 -0.35 0.06 7.26
C VAL A 3 -0.93 0.20 5.86
N SER A 4 -0.39 1.10 5.03
CA SER A 4 -0.89 1.36 3.66
C SER A 4 -0.83 0.09 2.79
N GLN A 5 0.25 -0.68 2.93
CA GLN A 5 0.45 -1.93 2.19
C GLN A 5 -0.56 -3.00 2.60
N CYS A 6 -0.77 -3.17 3.91
CA CYS A 6 -1.78 -4.10 4.40
C CYS A 6 -3.21 -3.65 4.09
N MET A 7 -3.48 -2.35 4.01
CA MET A 7 -4.77 -1.83 3.54
C MET A 7 -5.04 -2.24 2.08
N CYS A 8 -4.03 -2.20 1.20
CA CYS A 8 -4.16 -2.72 -0.16
C CYS A 8 -4.49 -4.22 -0.18
N VAL A 9 -3.91 -5.01 0.73
CA VAL A 9 -4.24 -6.44 0.90
C VAL A 9 -5.70 -6.62 1.32
N VAL A 10 -6.17 -5.87 2.33
CA VAL A 10 -7.55 -5.94 2.82
C VAL A 10 -8.53 -5.57 1.71
N VAL A 11 -8.27 -4.49 0.97
CA VAL A 11 -9.09 -4.08 -0.18
C VAL A 11 -9.10 -5.17 -1.26
N THR A 12 -7.95 -5.81 -1.52
CA THR A 12 -7.87 -6.90 -2.49
C THR A 12 -8.66 -8.13 -2.03
N ALA A 13 -8.58 -8.49 -0.76
CA ALA A 13 -9.36 -9.57 -0.15
C ALA A 13 -10.87 -9.29 -0.21
N GLU A 14 -11.30 -8.08 0.15
CA GLU A 14 -12.70 -7.65 0.03
C GLU A 14 -13.22 -7.83 -1.40
N ARG A 15 -12.40 -7.44 -2.39
CA ARG A 15 -12.75 -7.54 -3.81
C ARG A 15 -12.77 -8.98 -4.30
N LEU A 16 -11.88 -9.83 -3.83
CA LEU A 16 -11.94 -11.27 -4.09
C LEU A 16 -13.26 -11.84 -3.58
N VAL A 17 -13.65 -11.54 -2.33
CA VAL A 17 -14.94 -11.99 -1.79
C VAL A 17 -16.11 -11.47 -2.63
N ALA A 18 -16.08 -10.20 -3.06
CA ALA A 18 -17.12 -9.63 -3.91
C ALA A 18 -17.27 -10.33 -5.27
N VAL A 19 -16.15 -10.75 -5.88
CA VAL A 19 -16.12 -11.40 -7.20
C VAL A 19 -16.51 -12.87 -7.12
N PHE A 20 -16.05 -13.60 -6.09
CA PHE A 20 -16.32 -15.02 -5.93
C PHE A 20 -17.67 -15.32 -5.27
N LEU A 21 -18.14 -14.44 -4.39
CA LEU A 21 -19.33 -14.65 -3.56
C LEU A 21 -20.30 -13.46 -3.65
N PRO A 22 -20.81 -13.11 -4.84
CA PRO A 22 -21.64 -11.92 -5.02
C PRO A 22 -22.91 -11.92 -4.14
N PHE A 23 -23.53 -13.08 -3.93
CA PHE A 23 -24.74 -13.22 -3.09
C PHE A 23 -24.45 -13.16 -1.59
N LYS A 24 -23.27 -13.62 -1.15
CA LYS A 24 -22.89 -13.60 0.27
C LYS A 24 -22.10 -12.34 0.63
N PHE A 25 -21.71 -11.50 -0.34
CA PHE A 25 -20.91 -10.30 -0.11
C PHE A 25 -21.53 -9.38 0.95
N ARG A 26 -22.83 -9.10 0.84
CA ARG A 26 -23.54 -8.22 1.79
C ARG A 26 -23.64 -8.81 3.20
N ALA A 27 -23.58 -10.14 3.33
CA ALA A 27 -23.58 -10.82 4.63
C ALA A 27 -22.17 -10.86 5.26
N VAL A 28 -21.13 -11.02 4.44
CA VAL A 28 -19.73 -11.14 4.89
C VAL A 28 -19.11 -9.77 5.17
N VAL A 29 -19.20 -8.83 4.23
CA VAL A 29 -18.58 -7.50 4.30
C VAL A 29 -19.57 -6.49 4.86
N ARG A 30 -19.69 -6.47 6.19
CA ARG A 30 -20.46 -5.44 6.91
C ARG A 30 -19.53 -4.27 7.31
N PRO A 31 -20.01 -3.02 7.28
CA PRO A 31 -19.19 -1.84 7.61
C PRO A 31 -18.56 -1.93 9.01
N ARG A 32 -19.28 -2.47 10.00
CA ARG A 32 -18.73 -2.70 11.35
C ARG A 32 -17.54 -3.66 11.36
N ARG A 33 -17.61 -4.76 10.61
CA ARG A 33 -16.52 -5.74 10.53
C ARG A 33 -15.31 -5.16 9.79
N ALA A 34 -15.54 -4.44 8.70
CA ALA A 34 -14.47 -3.75 7.99
C ALA A 34 -13.76 -2.72 8.89
N SER A 35 -14.52 -1.95 9.67
CA SER A 35 -13.96 -1.00 10.64
C SER A 35 -13.12 -1.69 11.70
N ILE A 36 -13.58 -2.82 12.26
CA ILE A 36 -12.81 -3.59 13.26
C ILE A 36 -11.49 -4.09 12.66
N VAL A 37 -11.52 -4.64 11.43
CA VAL A 37 -10.30 -5.10 10.75
C VAL A 37 -9.32 -3.94 10.55
N VAL A 38 -9.80 -2.80 10.06
CA VAL A 38 -8.95 -1.61 9.87
C VAL A 38 -8.39 -1.11 11.21
N CYS A 39 -9.22 -0.98 12.25
CA CYS A 39 -8.76 -0.56 13.57
C CYS A 39 -7.72 -1.52 14.15
N SER A 40 -7.94 -2.84 14.06
CA SER A 40 -6.97 -3.84 14.52
C SER A 40 -5.64 -3.76 13.79
N LEU A 41 -5.68 -3.52 12.47
CA LEU A 41 -4.49 -3.32 11.65
C LEU A 41 -3.71 -2.06 12.08
N TYR A 42 -4.41 -0.95 12.32
CA TYR A 42 -3.79 0.28 12.80
C TYR A 42 -3.17 0.10 14.19
N LEU A 43 -3.87 -0.55 15.12
CA LEU A 43 -3.37 -0.81 16.47
C LEU A 43 -2.13 -1.71 16.45
N PHE A 44 -2.13 -2.76 15.63
CA PHE A 44 -0.98 -3.65 15.45
C PHE A 44 0.26 -2.88 14.99
N TRP A 45 0.12 -2.07 13.93
CA TRP A 45 1.25 -1.31 13.40
C TRP A 45 1.66 -0.14 14.29
N LEU A 46 0.72 0.45 15.03
CA LEU A 46 1.02 1.46 16.04
C LEU A 46 1.90 0.85 17.14
N GLY A 47 1.53 -0.33 17.65
CA GLY A 47 2.35 -1.07 18.62
C GLY A 47 3.75 -1.37 18.09
N ALA A 48 3.87 -1.89 16.86
CA ALA A 48 5.17 -2.12 16.22
C ALA A 48 6.00 -0.83 16.08
N THR A 49 5.36 0.29 15.75
CA THR A 49 6.03 1.60 15.62
C THR A 49 6.49 2.13 16.97
N LEU A 50 5.71 1.96 18.04
CA LEU A 50 6.11 2.36 19.39
C LEU A 50 7.32 1.57 19.88
N VAL A 51 7.35 0.26 19.62
CA VAL A 51 8.52 -0.58 19.88
C VAL A 51 9.73 -0.09 19.10
N TYR A 52 9.54 0.32 17.84
CA TYR A 52 10.62 0.85 17.01
C TYR A 52 11.15 2.20 17.50
N ILE A 53 10.28 3.15 17.86
CA ILE A 53 10.67 4.50 18.34
C ILE A 53 11.50 4.41 19.62
N ARG A 54 11.17 3.50 20.55
CA ARG A 54 11.92 3.30 21.79
C ARG A 54 13.41 2.97 21.56
N LYS A 55 13.77 2.52 20.37
CA LYS A 55 15.13 2.10 20.00
C LYS A 55 16.02 3.25 19.56
N PHE A 56 15.43 4.39 19.22
CA PHE A 56 16.18 5.56 18.81
C PHE A 56 16.72 6.26 20.06
N ASN A 57 18.04 6.32 20.17
CA ASN A 57 18.68 7.30 21.03
C ASN A 57 18.92 8.55 20.20
N PHE A 58 18.13 9.58 20.45
CA PHE A 58 18.26 10.87 19.77
C PHE A 58 19.36 11.69 20.45
N ASN A 59 20.41 12.01 19.70
CA ASN A 59 21.52 12.83 20.11
C ASN A 59 21.47 14.15 19.33
N PHE A 60 21.08 15.22 20.00
CA PHE A 60 21.09 16.55 19.38
C PHE A 60 22.49 17.15 19.48
N ARG A 61 23.09 17.45 18.33
CA ARG A 61 24.41 18.08 18.24
C ARG A 61 24.32 19.37 17.44
N TYR A 62 24.92 20.43 17.97
CA TYR A 62 25.06 21.68 17.24
C TYR A 62 26.34 21.62 16.38
N LEU A 63 26.19 21.68 15.06
CA LEU A 63 27.33 21.80 14.16
C LEU A 63 27.63 23.27 13.92
N SER A 64 28.62 23.78 14.67
CA SER A 64 29.11 25.16 14.54
C SER A 64 29.52 25.53 13.12
N ALA A 65 30.05 24.58 12.34
CA ALA A 65 30.49 24.84 10.96
C ALA A 65 29.34 25.19 10.00
N TYR A 66 28.12 24.75 10.29
CA TYR A 66 26.94 24.95 9.43
C TYR A 66 25.84 25.76 10.14
N GLN A 67 26.12 26.27 11.34
CA GLN A 67 25.17 26.97 12.22
C GLN A 67 23.83 26.23 12.36
N THR A 68 23.86 24.89 12.38
CA THR A 68 22.65 24.06 12.35
C THR A 68 22.67 23.03 13.48
N CYS A 69 21.50 22.79 14.07
CA CYS A 69 21.27 21.67 14.98
C CYS A 69 20.95 20.43 14.16
N VAL A 70 21.78 19.39 14.28
CA VAL A 70 21.51 18.08 13.68
C VAL A 70 21.04 17.14 14.78
N CYS A 71 19.96 16.42 14.50
CA CYS A 71 19.53 15.29 15.32
C CYS A 71 20.19 14.03 14.74
N ASP A 72 21.19 13.53 15.45
CA ASP A 72 21.79 12.24 15.16
C ASP A 72 21.02 11.15 15.91
N TYR A 73 21.02 9.93 15.39
CA TYR A 73 20.35 8.82 16.06
C TYR A 73 21.20 7.55 16.01
N ASP A 74 21.39 6.96 17.18
CA ASP A 74 21.96 5.62 17.29
C ASP A 74 20.85 4.59 17.40
N LEU A 75 20.86 3.65 16.46
CA LEU A 75 19.96 2.52 16.44
C LEU A 75 20.64 1.34 17.15
N LYS A 76 20.29 1.10 18.41
CA LYS A 76 20.76 -0.10 19.14
C LYS A 76 19.97 -1.31 18.63
N LEU A 77 20.55 -2.05 17.69
CA LEU A 77 19.98 -3.29 17.17
C LEU A 77 20.52 -4.48 17.96
N ASN A 78 19.68 -5.08 18.81
CA ASN A 78 19.92 -6.42 19.35
C ASN A 78 19.55 -7.49 18.30
N GLY A 79 20.14 -8.69 18.38
CA GLY A 79 19.90 -9.77 17.40
C GLY A 79 18.41 -10.14 17.24
N ASP A 80 17.69 -10.29 18.36
CA ASP A 80 16.25 -10.59 18.37
C ASP A 80 15.41 -9.49 17.70
N GLU A 81 15.90 -8.25 17.76
CA GLU A 81 15.22 -7.09 17.23
C GLU A 81 15.40 -6.95 15.72
N VAL A 82 16.56 -7.32 15.21
CA VAL A 82 16.81 -7.46 13.76
C VAL A 82 15.86 -8.53 13.20
N MET A 83 15.66 -9.64 13.93
CA MET A 83 14.74 -10.69 13.51
C MET A 83 13.30 -10.17 13.42
N PHE A 84 12.82 -9.43 14.42
CA PHE A 84 11.48 -8.85 14.41
C PHE A 84 11.26 -7.87 13.25
N ASP A 85 12.20 -6.94 13.02
CA ASP A 85 12.09 -5.97 11.91
C ASP A 85 12.13 -6.67 10.53
N THR A 86 12.98 -7.70 10.42
CA THR A 86 13.04 -8.56 9.24
C THR A 86 11.69 -9.24 9.00
N VAL A 87 11.11 -9.89 10.00
CA VAL A 87 9.79 -10.55 9.88
C VAL A 87 8.69 -9.56 9.52
N CYS A 88 8.64 -8.39 10.16
CA CYS A 88 7.67 -7.35 9.83
C CYS A 88 7.83 -6.88 8.38
N THR A 89 9.07 -6.72 7.90
CA THR A 89 9.36 -6.35 6.51
C THR A 89 8.96 -7.47 5.55
N TRP A 90 9.21 -8.73 5.89
CA TRP A 90 8.81 -9.88 5.09
C TRP A 90 7.29 -9.93 4.88
N ILE A 91 6.52 -9.77 5.96
CA ILE A 91 5.06 -9.76 5.94
C ILE A 91 4.53 -8.55 5.17
N ALA A 92 5.02 -7.35 5.49
CA ALA A 92 4.51 -6.10 4.91
C ALA A 92 4.87 -5.93 3.43
N CYS A 93 6.04 -6.42 3.00
CA CYS A 93 6.50 -6.27 1.63
C CYS A 93 6.20 -7.50 0.78
N TYR A 94 6.76 -8.67 1.09
CA TYR A 94 6.74 -9.82 0.19
C TYR A 94 5.41 -10.54 0.20
N VAL A 95 4.92 -10.89 1.40
CA VAL A 95 3.64 -11.60 1.55
C VAL A 95 2.50 -10.73 1.02
N SER A 96 2.49 -9.45 1.39
CA SER A 96 1.48 -8.50 0.90
C SER A 96 1.52 -8.32 -0.61
N LEU A 97 2.72 -8.21 -1.21
CA LEU A 97 2.87 -8.10 -2.66
C LEU A 97 2.37 -9.36 -3.39
N ALA A 98 2.75 -10.55 -2.89
CA ALA A 98 2.31 -11.82 -3.47
C ALA A 98 0.78 -11.94 -3.45
N ILE A 99 0.14 -11.62 -2.31
CA ILE A 99 -1.33 -11.64 -2.19
C ILE A 99 -1.99 -10.65 -3.15
N ILE A 100 -1.44 -9.44 -3.30
CA ILE A 100 -1.98 -8.42 -4.22
C ILE A 100 -1.86 -8.86 -5.68
N ILE A 101 -0.71 -9.39 -6.10
CA ILE A 101 -0.51 -9.88 -7.47
C ILE A 101 -1.43 -11.06 -7.77
N ILE A 102 -1.43 -12.07 -6.92
CA ILE A 102 -2.27 -13.26 -7.09
C ILE A 102 -3.76 -12.87 -7.07
N GLY A 103 -4.16 -12.03 -6.12
CA GLY A 103 -5.54 -11.56 -5.98
C GLY A 103 -6.02 -10.76 -7.18
N SER A 104 -5.20 -9.83 -7.68
CA SER A 104 -5.53 -9.03 -8.86
C SER A 104 -5.63 -9.84 -10.15
N LEU A 105 -4.72 -10.80 -10.36
CA LEU A 105 -4.80 -11.76 -11.48
C LEU A 105 -6.06 -12.63 -11.40
N THR A 106 -6.40 -13.10 -10.21
CA THR A 106 -7.59 -13.91 -9.98
C THR A 106 -8.88 -13.12 -10.25
N ILE A 107 -8.94 -11.86 -9.80
CA ILE A 107 -10.05 -10.95 -10.11
C ILE A 107 -10.15 -10.73 -11.61
N PHE A 108 -9.02 -10.46 -12.29
CA PHE A 108 -8.99 -10.20 -13.72
C PHE A 108 -9.51 -11.40 -14.54
N THR A 109 -9.02 -12.60 -14.24
CA THR A 109 -9.44 -13.83 -14.94
C THR A 109 -10.93 -14.12 -14.75
N LYS A 110 -11.45 -13.97 -13.52
CA LYS A 110 -12.88 -14.17 -13.23
C LYS A 110 -13.76 -13.12 -13.89
N VAL A 111 -13.39 -11.84 -13.84
CA VAL A 111 -14.13 -10.76 -14.51
C VAL A 111 -14.12 -10.97 -16.03
N LYS A 112 -12.99 -11.35 -16.62
CA LYS A 112 -12.88 -11.66 -18.06
C LYS A 112 -13.76 -12.86 -18.44
N SER A 113 -13.77 -13.91 -17.62
CA SER A 113 -14.64 -15.07 -17.82
C SER A 113 -16.12 -14.72 -17.74
N ALA A 114 -16.53 -13.96 -16.71
CA ALA A 114 -17.89 -13.47 -16.56
C ALA A 114 -18.31 -12.56 -17.72
N SER A 115 -17.41 -11.67 -18.18
CA SER A 115 -17.65 -10.81 -19.33
C SER A 115 -17.83 -11.60 -20.62
N ARG A 116 -17.02 -12.65 -20.85
CA ARG A 116 -17.15 -13.54 -22.01
C ARG A 116 -18.48 -14.29 -21.99
N ARG A 117 -18.90 -14.79 -20.83
CA ARG A 117 -20.20 -15.46 -20.67
C ARG A 117 -21.36 -14.52 -20.95
N ARG A 118 -21.32 -13.29 -20.42
CA ARG A 118 -22.34 -12.25 -20.69
C ARG A 118 -22.37 -11.87 -22.16
N GLY A 119 -21.22 -11.70 -22.80
CA GLY A 119 -21.14 -11.38 -24.23
C GLY A 119 -21.73 -12.44 -25.16
N LYS A 120 -21.78 -13.71 -24.76
CA LYS A 120 -22.48 -14.77 -25.50
C LYS A 120 -24.01 -14.70 -25.34
N MET A 121 -24.50 -14.15 -24.23
CA MET A 121 -25.94 -14.07 -23.91
C MET A 121 -26.58 -12.76 -24.36
N THR A 122 -25.79 -11.69 -24.52
CA THR A 122 -26.27 -10.38 -24.94
C THR A 122 -25.60 -9.97 -26.26
N SER A 123 -26.36 -9.94 -27.36
CA SER A 123 -25.90 -9.48 -28.68
C SER A 123 -25.57 -7.97 -28.72
N SER A 124 -25.80 -7.22 -27.64
CA SER A 124 -25.50 -5.79 -27.57
C SER A 124 -24.02 -5.54 -27.25
N LYS A 125 -23.31 -5.01 -28.25
CA LYS A 125 -21.94 -4.48 -28.15
C LYS A 125 -21.87 -3.33 -27.15
N THR A 126 -21.62 -3.61 -25.87
CA THR A 126 -20.93 -2.69 -24.93
C THR A 126 -20.75 -3.40 -23.58
N ALA A 127 -19.98 -4.49 -23.56
CA ALA A 127 -19.43 -4.99 -22.30
C ALA A 127 -18.34 -4.03 -21.82
N SER A 128 -18.73 -2.88 -21.26
CA SER A 128 -17.77 -1.96 -20.66
C SER A 128 -17.09 -2.70 -19.51
N CYS A 129 -15.77 -2.86 -19.61
CA CYS A 129 -14.97 -3.40 -18.51
C CYS A 129 -15.32 -2.59 -17.26
N SER A 130 -15.79 -3.30 -16.22
CA SER A 130 -16.16 -2.71 -14.93
C SER A 130 -15.08 -1.71 -14.53
N ARG A 131 -15.45 -0.43 -14.52
CA ARG A 131 -14.56 0.68 -14.19
C ARG A 131 -13.76 0.39 -12.93
N THR A 132 -14.40 -0.20 -11.93
CA THR A 132 -13.83 -0.62 -10.65
C THR A 132 -12.69 -1.65 -10.78
N THR A 133 -12.72 -2.51 -11.81
CA THR A 133 -11.66 -3.50 -12.07
C THR A 133 -10.42 -2.82 -12.67
N ARG A 134 -10.61 -1.87 -13.59
CA ARG A 134 -9.49 -1.10 -14.18
C ARG A 134 -8.77 -0.27 -13.11
N THR A 135 -9.53 0.27 -12.17
CA THR A 135 -8.98 1.08 -11.08
C THR A 135 -8.18 0.24 -10.10
N LEU A 136 -8.66 -0.95 -9.78
CA LEU A 136 -7.95 -1.88 -8.92
C LEU A 136 -6.63 -2.35 -9.56
N LEU A 137 -6.67 -2.71 -10.85
CA LEU A 137 -5.47 -3.14 -11.57
C LEU A 137 -4.43 -2.02 -11.68
N ALA A 138 -4.86 -0.78 -11.89
CA ALA A 138 -3.95 0.37 -11.89
C ALA A 138 -3.28 0.57 -10.52
N VAL A 139 -4.04 0.48 -9.42
CA VAL A 139 -3.48 0.54 -8.05
C VAL A 139 -2.49 -0.59 -7.82
N CYS A 140 -2.88 -1.83 -8.14
CA CYS A 140 -2.03 -3.00 -7.91
C CYS A 140 -0.75 -2.96 -8.77
N GLY A 141 -0.85 -2.52 -10.02
CA GLY A 141 0.30 -2.36 -10.90
C GLY A 141 1.25 -1.28 -10.41
N PHE A 142 0.74 -0.10 -10.05
CA PHE A 142 1.55 0.99 -9.49
C PHE A 142 2.23 0.57 -8.18
N PHE A 143 1.47 -0.07 -7.29
CA PHE A 143 1.98 -0.59 -6.02
C PHE A 143 3.06 -1.67 -6.26
N GLY A 144 2.84 -2.57 -7.22
CA GLY A 144 3.81 -3.60 -7.59
C GLY A 144 5.12 -3.01 -8.08
N CYS A 145 5.08 -2.03 -8.99
CA CYS A 145 6.27 -1.34 -9.49
C CYS A 145 7.06 -0.67 -8.36
N MET A 146 6.37 0.05 -7.45
CA MET A 146 7.01 0.71 -6.32
C MET A 146 7.64 -0.27 -5.33
N GLN A 147 7.09 -1.47 -5.20
CA GLN A 147 7.63 -2.51 -4.31
C GLN A 147 8.81 -3.25 -4.92
N ILE A 148 8.82 -3.47 -6.24
CA ILE A 148 9.99 -4.03 -6.94
C ILE A 148 11.21 -3.12 -6.73
N MET A 149 11.01 -1.80 -6.76
CA MET A 149 12.07 -0.84 -6.46
C MET A 149 12.62 -0.95 -5.04
N ARG A 150 11.95 -1.62 -4.10
CA ARG A 150 12.45 -1.86 -2.73
C ARG A 150 13.22 -3.16 -2.57
N LEU A 151 13.21 -4.07 -3.55
CA LEU A 151 13.87 -5.36 -3.41
C LEU A 151 15.39 -5.24 -3.17
N PRO A 152 16.15 -4.43 -3.94
CA PRO A 152 17.59 -4.28 -3.71
C PRO A 152 17.95 -3.77 -2.31
N TYR A 153 17.06 -3.01 -1.65
CA TYR A 153 17.26 -2.51 -0.28
C TYR A 153 17.44 -3.64 0.74
N THR A 154 16.74 -4.75 0.55
CA THR A 154 16.76 -5.88 1.48
C THR A 154 18.01 -6.74 1.35
N THR A 155 18.72 -6.63 0.22
CA THR A 155 19.97 -7.32 -0.06
C THR A 155 21.11 -6.31 0.08
N SER A 156 21.40 -5.90 1.31
CA SER A 156 22.45 -4.91 1.65
C SER A 156 23.82 -5.26 1.04
N SER A 157 24.08 -6.54 0.78
CA SER A 157 25.26 -7.05 0.08
C SER A 157 25.42 -6.60 -1.37
N SER A 158 24.42 -5.91 -1.94
CA SER A 158 24.40 -5.51 -3.35
C SER A 158 25.02 -4.12 -3.60
N PHE A 159 25.32 -3.37 -2.54
CA PHE A 159 25.85 -2.01 -2.66
C PHE A 159 27.35 -1.99 -2.33
N PRO A 160 28.22 -1.53 -3.27
CA PRO A 160 29.66 -1.54 -3.09
C PRO A 160 30.16 -0.51 -2.07
N ASP A 161 29.41 0.57 -1.83
CA ASP A 161 29.79 1.68 -0.98
C ASP A 161 28.60 2.25 -0.16
N ARG A 162 28.93 2.89 0.97
CA ARG A 162 27.94 3.46 1.91
C ARG A 162 27.19 4.65 1.32
N GLU A 163 27.82 5.43 0.45
CA GLU A 163 27.21 6.63 -0.14
C GLU A 163 26.09 6.25 -1.12
N THR A 164 26.36 5.28 -2.02
CA THR A 164 25.35 4.71 -2.92
C THR A 164 24.17 4.13 -2.15
N PHE A 165 24.43 3.42 -1.04
CA PHE A 165 23.36 2.89 -0.18
C PHE A 165 22.48 4.01 0.40
N MET A 166 23.09 5.11 0.88
CA MET A 166 22.34 6.25 1.44
C MET A 166 21.49 6.96 0.38
N ILE A 167 22.03 7.20 -0.81
CA ILE A 167 21.29 7.79 -1.93
C ILE A 167 20.10 6.90 -2.29
N TYR A 168 20.35 5.60 -2.46
CA TYR A 168 19.29 4.64 -2.79
C TYR A 168 18.23 4.54 -1.68
N PHE A 169 18.64 4.59 -0.42
CA PHE A 169 17.71 4.65 0.72
C PHE A 169 16.77 5.86 0.65
N VAL A 170 17.28 7.03 0.30
CA VAL A 170 16.46 8.24 0.11
C VAL A 170 15.46 8.05 -1.02
N PHE A 171 15.88 7.49 -2.16
CA PHE A 171 14.97 7.19 -3.27
C PHE A 171 13.88 6.19 -2.88
N VAL A 172 14.23 5.12 -2.16
CA VAL A 172 13.27 4.13 -1.66
C VAL A 172 12.25 4.76 -0.71
N ARG A 173 12.69 5.65 0.18
CA ARG A 173 11.80 6.39 1.10
C ARG A 173 10.87 7.32 0.33
N LEU A 174 11.38 8.05 -0.66
CA LEU A 174 10.59 8.92 -1.52
C LEU A 174 9.53 8.13 -2.30
N ALA A 175 9.93 7.05 -2.97
CA ALA A 175 9.04 6.16 -3.71
C ALA A 175 7.93 5.60 -2.81
N SER A 176 8.27 5.27 -1.57
CA SER A 176 7.30 4.75 -0.60
C SER A 176 6.29 5.80 -0.11
N ASN A 177 6.73 7.05 0.04
CA ASN A 177 5.85 8.17 0.34
C ASN A 177 4.92 8.47 -0.84
N LEU A 178 5.44 8.46 -2.06
CA LEU A 178 4.66 8.57 -3.30
C LEU A 178 3.64 7.44 -3.41
N ASN A 179 4.00 6.21 -3.05
CA ASN A 179 3.08 5.07 -3.02
C ASN A 179 1.95 5.25 -1.99
N SER A 180 2.20 5.95 -0.88
CA SER A 180 1.15 6.25 0.09
C SER A 180 0.22 7.36 -0.41
N ALA A 181 0.78 8.38 -1.08
CA ALA A 181 0.01 9.48 -1.68
C ALA A 181 -0.79 9.04 -2.93
N SER A 182 -0.28 8.09 -3.70
CA SER A 182 -0.91 7.62 -4.94
C SER A 182 -2.28 7.02 -4.68
N ASN A 183 -2.50 6.37 -3.53
CA ASN A 183 -3.82 5.87 -3.14
C ASN A 183 -4.88 6.97 -3.23
N PHE A 184 -4.63 8.16 -2.66
CA PHE A 184 -5.55 9.29 -2.75
C PHE A 184 -5.73 9.78 -4.19
N ILE A 185 -4.63 9.97 -4.92
CA ILE A 185 -4.66 10.44 -6.33
C ILE A 185 -5.49 9.49 -7.19
N ILE A 186 -5.30 8.19 -7.01
CA ILE A 186 -6.06 7.16 -7.71
C ILE A 186 -7.53 7.29 -7.37
N TYR A 187 -7.92 7.40 -6.09
CA TYR A 187 -9.34 7.58 -5.73
C TYR A 187 -9.95 8.83 -6.39
N VAL A 188 -9.21 9.94 -6.43
CA VAL A 188 -9.63 11.18 -7.11
C VAL A 188 -9.81 10.96 -8.61
N ILE A 189 -8.81 10.44 -9.31
CA ILE A 189 -8.87 10.26 -10.77
C ILE A 189 -9.95 9.22 -11.15
N LEU A 190 -10.19 8.24 -10.29
CA LEU A 190 -10.95 7.06 -10.67
C LEU A 190 -12.39 7.06 -10.18
N ASN A 191 -12.75 7.85 -9.16
CA ASN A 191 -14.11 7.94 -8.64
C ASN A 191 -14.80 9.26 -9.07
N LYS A 192 -15.68 9.17 -10.09
CA LYS A 192 -16.48 10.33 -10.58
C LYS A 192 -17.30 10.98 -9.45
N LYS A 193 -17.85 10.20 -8.51
CA LYS A 193 -18.64 10.75 -7.39
C LYS A 193 -17.74 11.56 -6.45
N PHE A 194 -16.57 11.02 -6.12
CA PHE A 194 -15.59 11.73 -5.29
C PHE A 194 -15.13 13.04 -5.95
N ARG A 195 -14.86 13.04 -7.27
CA ARG A 195 -14.54 14.27 -7.99
C ARG A 195 -15.66 15.30 -7.97
N LYS A 196 -16.92 14.86 -8.04
CA LYS A 196 -18.06 15.77 -7.96
C LYS A 196 -18.11 16.43 -6.58
N ILE A 197 -17.93 15.64 -5.51
CA ILE A 197 -17.88 16.16 -4.13
C ILE A 197 -16.69 17.12 -3.95
N LEU A 198 -15.50 16.73 -4.41
CA LEU A 198 -14.29 17.56 -4.32
C LEU A 198 -14.50 18.90 -5.05
N LYS A 199 -15.05 18.87 -6.27
CA LYS A 199 -15.41 20.08 -7.01
C LYS A 199 -16.43 20.93 -6.27
N THR A 200 -17.44 20.33 -5.63
CA THR A 200 -18.40 21.09 -4.82
C THR A 200 -17.73 21.75 -3.63
N MET A 201 -16.79 21.08 -2.95
CA MET A 201 -16.04 21.68 -1.83
C MET A 201 -15.09 22.80 -2.29
N THR A 202 -14.40 22.63 -3.42
CA THR A 202 -13.43 23.63 -3.92
C THR A 202 -14.06 24.76 -4.72
N CYS A 203 -15.28 24.59 -5.22
CA CYS A 203 -16.00 25.60 -6.02
C CYS A 203 -17.17 26.24 -5.24
N CYS A 204 -17.25 26.07 -3.92
CA CYS A 204 -18.16 26.82 -3.05
C CYS A 204 -17.50 28.05 -2.40
N GLU A 205 -16.37 28.52 -2.93
CA GLU A 205 -15.83 29.86 -2.69
C GLU A 205 -15.65 30.57 -4.03
N SER A 206 -16.76 30.93 -4.68
CA SER A 206 -16.85 31.95 -5.75
C SER A 206 -18.31 32.31 -5.98
#